data_AF-A0A7S2PP82-F1
#
_entry.id   AF-A0A7S2PP82-F1
#
_cell.length_a   1.000
_cell.length_b   1.000
_cell.length_c   1.000
_cell.angle_alpha   90.00
_cell.angle_beta   90.00
_cell.angle_gamma   90.00
#
_symmetry.space_group_name_H-M   'P 1'
#
loop_
_entity.id
_entity.type
_entity.pdbx_description
1 polymer ?
#
loop_
_entity_poly.entity_id
_entity_poly.type
_entity_poly.pdbx_seq_one_letter_code
_entity_poly.pdbx_strand_id
1 'polypeptide(L)'
;GAREVFCRGQKSRRRDSSISSSHQGLAPTRTRPGSEMEFFLKAQSRKKLMFFPASMKGHLVHTARISEWFLEHPEEYEVHICASPDCEEWLPQGIVFHANNKSQLCKDFEKVFTAVSEGLTQMDSLRIMFSQMDFNRITEGTLEALAKVKEVKPDVVIYEHAYNISNAMQTLLVQMSIPGIMMVAMARPESALSLSTIFALLFRSPRATYKVMSAVSSSKKIFEDAIGAPLLAEDCKPPTMYPGEHSLAGLPIAPHELYTGPFYPLPIDRLTSPTKSGRHLLRSTSSRFSMDYASFEPKFAQWVEARRQEGLPIIYIALGTLAMPSTALLERMVAALDGGNWAVIWACPEAHQARLPAFAHPSRWFVHKFLPQAAIFQQGFVKAFVSHCGGSSTTEAISNGIPMVCVPFFGDQYEWAESICSHVQAGVRIDKTRSSAGDIRSAVQDVVTNKKYITNAEAAMGRMTSNAKMRLDFLGPKLAGIPRRVGIPVAAAAIENCLNGKDPLDVLPDGMRFKPKPASNVGICGCFAGLVKAPGSAGQ
;
A
#
# COMPACT_ATOMS: atom_id res chain seq x y z
N GLY A 1 -40.57 -70.58 -0.28
CA GLY A 1 -41.38 -71.36 -1.24
C GLY A 1 -40.81 -71.16 -2.62
N ALA A 2 -40.61 -72.23 -3.38
CA ALA A 2 -40.03 -72.20 -4.72
C ALA A 2 -41.10 -72.13 -5.82
N ARG A 3 -40.73 -71.55 -6.97
CA ARG A 3 -41.19 -71.78 -8.36
C ARG A 3 -40.56 -70.67 -9.22
N GLU A 4 -39.52 -70.84 -10.03
CA GLU A 4 -39.10 -71.89 -10.99
C GLU A 4 -39.76 -71.79 -12.39
N VAL A 5 -39.01 -72.23 -13.43
CA VAL A 5 -39.30 -72.27 -14.90
C VAL A 5 -39.01 -70.93 -15.61
N PHE A 6 -38.20 -70.79 -16.68
CA PHE A 6 -37.20 -71.62 -17.42
C PHE A 6 -36.20 -70.66 -18.15
N CYS A 7 -34.99 -70.97 -18.66
CA CYS A 7 -34.50 -71.95 -19.68
C CYS A 7 -35.09 -71.72 -21.11
N ARG A 8 -34.39 -71.57 -22.26
CA ARG A 8 -33.01 -71.79 -22.80
C ARG A 8 -32.82 -70.78 -23.99
N GLY A 9 -31.70 -70.58 -24.71
CA GLY A 9 -30.32 -71.07 -24.66
C GLY A 9 -29.63 -71.04 -26.06
N GLN A 10 -28.28 -70.99 -26.06
CA GLN A 10 -27.32 -71.39 -27.14
C GLN A 10 -27.14 -70.61 -28.48
N LYS A 11 -25.84 -70.38 -28.78
CA LYS A 11 -25.11 -70.49 -30.09
C LYS A 11 -25.45 -69.47 -31.21
N SER A 12 -24.56 -68.52 -31.52
CA SER A 12 -23.31 -68.63 -32.31
C SER A 12 -23.47 -68.84 -33.83
N ARG A 13 -23.07 -67.85 -34.65
CA ARG A 13 -22.08 -67.99 -35.75
C ARG A 13 -21.81 -66.64 -36.45
N ARG A 14 -20.62 -66.53 -37.05
CA ARG A 14 -20.16 -65.41 -37.91
C ARG A 14 -20.91 -65.39 -39.25
N ARG A 15 -20.98 -64.21 -39.90
CA ARG A 15 -20.50 -63.99 -41.28
C ARG A 15 -20.43 -62.50 -41.64
N ASP A 16 -19.57 -62.21 -42.62
CA ASP A 16 -19.13 -60.87 -43.05
C ASP A 16 -20.04 -60.22 -44.12
N SER A 17 -19.61 -59.03 -44.58
CA SER A 17 -20.11 -58.21 -45.72
C SER A 17 -21.35 -57.33 -45.43
N SER A 18 -21.53 -56.14 -46.02
CA SER A 18 -20.60 -55.19 -46.66
C SER A 18 -21.34 -53.88 -47.07
N ILE A 19 -20.62 -52.75 -47.11
CA ILE A 19 -20.85 -51.57 -47.99
C ILE A 19 -21.98 -50.53 -47.66
N SER A 20 -21.55 -49.26 -47.76
CA SER A 20 -22.23 -47.98 -48.09
C SER A 20 -23.25 -47.26 -47.19
N SER A 21 -22.88 -45.99 -46.93
CA SER A 21 -23.60 -44.73 -47.17
C SER A 21 -24.65 -44.15 -46.18
N SER A 22 -24.23 -43.00 -45.62
CA SER A 22 -24.95 -41.73 -45.49
C SER A 22 -26.15 -41.54 -44.53
N HIS A 23 -25.86 -40.69 -43.54
CA HIS A 23 -26.67 -39.57 -43.02
C HIS A 23 -27.83 -39.77 -42.02
N GLN A 24 -27.62 -39.07 -40.88
CA GLN A 24 -28.57 -38.32 -40.05
C GLN A 24 -29.62 -39.09 -39.22
N GLY A 25 -29.57 -38.86 -37.90
CA GLY A 25 -30.52 -39.39 -36.92
C GLY A 25 -30.06 -39.24 -35.47
N LEU A 26 -29.86 -38.00 -35.00
CA LEU A 26 -29.59 -37.73 -33.58
C LEU A 26 -30.88 -37.88 -32.76
N ALA A 27 -31.00 -38.96 -32.00
CA ALA A 27 -32.06 -39.12 -31.00
C ALA A 27 -31.68 -38.41 -29.68
N PRO A 28 -32.62 -37.71 -29.01
CA PRO A 28 -32.30 -36.92 -27.83
C PRO A 28 -32.10 -37.80 -26.58
N THR A 29 -30.91 -37.73 -25.99
CA THR A 29 -30.64 -38.32 -24.67
C THR A 29 -31.29 -37.47 -23.57
N ARG A 30 -32.26 -38.05 -22.85
CA ARG A 30 -32.86 -37.46 -21.63
C ARG A 30 -31.76 -37.03 -20.65
N THR A 31 -31.66 -35.72 -20.40
CA THR A 31 -30.93 -35.17 -19.27
C THR A 31 -31.62 -35.56 -17.96
N ARG A 32 -30.83 -35.86 -16.91
CA ARG A 32 -31.36 -36.07 -15.56
C ARG A 32 -31.75 -34.70 -14.96
N PRO A 33 -32.90 -34.55 -14.28
CA PRO A 33 -33.33 -33.31 -13.66
C PRO A 33 -32.57 -33.04 -12.35
N GLY A 34 -31.25 -32.90 -12.45
CA GLY A 34 -30.34 -32.61 -11.32
C GLY A 34 -29.18 -31.68 -11.70
N SER A 35 -28.73 -31.71 -12.96
CA SER A 35 -27.63 -30.86 -13.44
C SER A 35 -27.99 -29.38 -13.53
N GLU A 36 -29.25 -29.03 -13.80
CA GLU A 36 -29.70 -27.63 -13.78
C GLU A 36 -29.76 -27.07 -12.37
N MET A 37 -30.18 -27.87 -11.36
CA MET A 37 -30.18 -27.41 -9.97
C MET A 37 -28.75 -27.21 -9.44
N GLU A 38 -27.80 -28.10 -9.77
CA GLU A 38 -26.38 -27.87 -9.44
C GLU A 38 -25.79 -26.65 -10.18
N PHE A 39 -26.21 -26.38 -11.42
CA PHE A 39 -25.78 -25.20 -12.17
C PHE A 39 -26.36 -23.90 -11.59
N PHE A 40 -27.65 -23.89 -11.23
CA PHE A 40 -28.29 -22.75 -10.55
C PHE A 40 -27.78 -22.53 -9.12
N LEU A 41 -27.42 -23.59 -8.39
CA LEU A 41 -26.81 -23.47 -7.05
C LEU A 41 -25.32 -23.04 -7.12
N LYS A 42 -24.63 -23.34 -8.22
CA LYS A 42 -23.28 -22.79 -8.51
C LYS A 42 -23.30 -21.40 -9.15
N ALA A 43 -24.45 -20.90 -9.59
CA ALA A 43 -24.62 -19.52 -10.01
C ALA A 43 -24.70 -18.55 -8.81
N GLN A 44 -23.81 -18.72 -7.82
CA GLN A 44 -23.48 -17.60 -6.93
C GLN A 44 -22.81 -16.53 -7.78
N SER A 45 -23.41 -15.34 -7.84
CA SER A 45 -22.72 -14.17 -8.39
C SER A 45 -21.46 -13.94 -7.57
N ARG A 46 -20.30 -13.95 -8.24
CA ARG A 46 -19.00 -13.72 -7.60
C ARG A 46 -19.04 -12.47 -6.74
N LYS A 47 -18.46 -12.55 -5.54
CA LYS A 47 -18.39 -11.44 -4.59
C LYS A 47 -17.55 -10.32 -5.20
N LYS A 48 -18.17 -9.17 -5.44
CA LYS A 48 -17.56 -8.00 -6.06
C LYS A 48 -16.79 -7.20 -5.04
N LEU A 49 -15.48 -7.13 -5.21
CA LEU A 49 -14.58 -6.34 -4.37
C LEU A 49 -14.16 -5.11 -5.14
N MET A 50 -14.37 -3.91 -4.59
CA MET A 50 -14.05 -2.68 -5.29
C MET A 50 -12.98 -1.88 -4.57
N PHE A 51 -11.83 -1.71 -5.23
CA PHE A 51 -10.68 -0.96 -4.72
C PHE A 51 -10.61 0.45 -5.31
N PHE A 52 -10.40 1.46 -4.46
CA PHE A 52 -10.11 2.84 -4.82
C PHE A 52 -8.73 3.25 -4.28
N PRO A 53 -7.62 2.92 -4.96
CA PRO A 53 -6.30 3.43 -4.60
C PRO A 53 -6.18 4.91 -4.94
N ALA A 54 -5.41 5.68 -4.16
CA ALA A 54 -4.92 6.97 -4.64
C ALA A 54 -4.03 6.77 -5.87
N SER A 55 -4.17 7.64 -6.88
CA SER A 55 -3.48 7.57 -8.19
C SER A 55 -1.98 7.95 -8.12
N MET A 56 -1.24 7.29 -7.22
CA MET A 56 0.20 7.42 -7.01
C MET A 56 0.83 6.04 -6.87
N LYS A 57 1.93 5.79 -7.59
CA LYS A 57 2.61 4.49 -7.65
C LYS A 57 2.88 3.84 -6.28
N GLY A 58 3.25 4.62 -5.26
CA GLY A 58 3.47 4.11 -3.90
C GLY A 58 2.21 3.54 -3.23
N HIS A 59 1.04 4.12 -3.50
CA HIS A 59 -0.25 3.70 -2.94
C HIS A 59 -0.82 2.47 -3.66
N LEU A 60 -0.54 2.33 -4.97
CA LEU A 60 -0.95 1.18 -5.77
C LEU A 60 -0.37 -0.15 -5.26
N VAL A 61 0.85 -0.14 -4.70
CA VAL A 61 1.56 -1.38 -4.27
C VAL A 61 0.74 -2.19 -3.28
N HIS A 62 0.03 -1.54 -2.35
CA HIS A 62 -0.77 -2.22 -1.33
C HIS A 62 -2.05 -2.79 -1.92
N THR A 63 -2.75 -1.98 -2.73
CA THR A 63 -3.95 -2.39 -3.48
C THR A 63 -3.64 -3.59 -4.38
N ALA A 64 -2.59 -3.52 -5.19
CA ALA A 64 -2.16 -4.59 -6.07
C ALA A 64 -1.93 -5.89 -5.29
N ARG A 65 -1.11 -5.88 -4.24
CA ARG A 65 -0.80 -7.07 -3.42
C ARG A 65 -2.00 -7.68 -2.71
N ILE A 66 -2.98 -6.87 -2.29
CA ILE A 66 -4.22 -7.39 -1.69
C ILE A 66 -5.09 -8.01 -2.80
N SER A 67 -5.26 -7.30 -3.92
CA SER A 67 -6.07 -7.78 -5.05
C SER A 67 -5.52 -9.08 -5.68
N GLU A 68 -4.20 -9.25 -5.74
CA GLU A 68 -3.55 -10.49 -6.21
C GLU A 68 -4.08 -11.73 -5.48
N TRP A 69 -4.31 -11.67 -4.16
CA TRP A 69 -4.81 -12.81 -3.37
C TRP A 69 -6.26 -13.20 -3.74
N PHE A 70 -7.12 -12.21 -3.97
CA PHE A 70 -8.50 -12.48 -4.41
C PHE A 70 -8.56 -12.98 -5.87
N LEU A 71 -7.62 -12.54 -6.71
CA LEU A 71 -7.48 -13.02 -8.08
C LEU A 71 -6.97 -14.48 -8.18
N GLU A 72 -6.38 -15.02 -7.11
CA GLU A 72 -6.07 -16.47 -6.99
C GLU A 72 -7.35 -17.33 -6.82
N HIS A 73 -8.50 -16.72 -6.53
CA HIS A 73 -9.79 -17.37 -6.28
C HIS A 73 -10.92 -16.81 -7.20
N PRO A 74 -10.75 -16.85 -8.54
CA PRO A 74 -11.62 -16.17 -9.52
C PRO A 74 -13.03 -16.75 -9.65
N GLU A 75 -13.29 -17.90 -9.06
CA GLU A 75 -14.61 -18.52 -8.88
C GLU A 75 -15.40 -17.93 -7.70
N GLU A 76 -14.74 -17.39 -6.68
CA GLU A 76 -15.38 -16.74 -5.54
C GLU A 76 -15.52 -15.22 -5.72
N TYR A 77 -14.52 -14.56 -6.34
CA TYR A 77 -14.41 -13.09 -6.34
C TYR A 77 -14.35 -12.47 -7.75
N GLU A 78 -14.90 -11.26 -7.86
CA GLU A 78 -14.73 -10.36 -9.01
C GLU A 78 -14.06 -9.07 -8.50
N VAL A 79 -12.81 -8.82 -8.91
CA VAL A 79 -12.03 -7.70 -8.38
C VAL A 79 -12.09 -6.50 -9.32
N HIS A 80 -12.75 -5.44 -8.87
CA HIS A 80 -12.79 -4.15 -9.53
C HIS A 80 -11.73 -3.19 -8.95
N ILE A 81 -11.04 -2.43 -9.79
CA ILE A 81 -10.17 -1.34 -9.35
C ILE A 81 -10.54 -0.06 -10.11
N CYS A 82 -10.80 1.03 -9.38
CA CYS A 82 -11.09 2.34 -9.94
C CYS A 82 -9.98 3.34 -9.60
N ALA A 83 -9.22 3.75 -10.63
CA ALA A 83 -8.02 4.58 -10.49
C ALA A 83 -7.76 5.41 -11.76
N SER A 84 -6.77 6.31 -11.74
CA SER A 84 -6.32 7.01 -12.95
C SER A 84 -5.86 6.02 -14.04
N PRO A 85 -6.14 6.25 -15.34
CA PRO A 85 -5.58 5.47 -16.44
C PRO A 85 -4.05 5.34 -16.41
N ASP A 86 -3.34 6.37 -15.94
CA ASP A 86 -1.87 6.34 -15.78
C ASP A 86 -1.38 5.23 -14.81
N CYS A 87 -2.28 4.64 -14.02
CA CYS A 87 -1.98 3.57 -13.07
C CYS A 87 -2.15 2.16 -13.64
N GLU A 88 -2.81 2.00 -14.79
CA GLU A 88 -3.29 0.70 -15.29
C GLU A 88 -2.14 -0.32 -15.52
N GLU A 89 -1.00 0.13 -16.04
CA GLU A 89 0.18 -0.74 -16.26
C GLU A 89 0.79 -1.32 -14.96
N TRP A 90 0.47 -0.75 -13.79
CA TRP A 90 0.96 -1.18 -12.49
C TRP A 90 0.00 -2.15 -11.78
N LEU A 91 -1.22 -2.35 -12.31
CA LEU A 91 -2.24 -3.20 -11.70
C LEU A 91 -2.06 -4.68 -12.11
N PRO A 92 -2.54 -5.65 -11.28
CA PRO A 92 -2.51 -7.06 -11.64
C PRO A 92 -3.41 -7.39 -12.84
N GLN A 93 -3.04 -8.41 -13.60
CA GLN A 93 -3.90 -8.94 -14.67
C GLN A 93 -5.14 -9.65 -14.08
N GLY A 94 -6.26 -9.60 -14.78
CA GLY A 94 -7.51 -10.27 -14.38
C GLY A 94 -8.50 -9.40 -13.60
N ILE A 95 -8.14 -8.15 -13.26
CA ILE A 95 -9.07 -7.18 -12.68
C ILE A 95 -10.11 -6.68 -13.70
N VAL A 96 -11.20 -6.14 -13.20
CA VAL A 96 -12.11 -5.25 -13.94
C VAL A 96 -11.69 -3.80 -13.66
N PHE A 97 -10.98 -3.18 -14.60
CA PHE A 97 -10.51 -1.81 -14.44
C PHE A 97 -11.60 -0.77 -14.75
N HIS A 98 -11.67 0.29 -13.93
CA HIS A 98 -12.55 1.44 -14.12
C HIS A 98 -11.74 2.74 -14.13
N ALA A 99 -11.62 3.39 -15.29
CA ALA A 99 -10.93 4.66 -15.40
C ALA A 99 -11.62 5.78 -14.58
N ASN A 100 -10.90 6.35 -13.62
CA ASN A 100 -11.26 7.59 -12.93
C ASN A 100 -10.47 8.74 -13.57
N ASN A 101 -11.06 9.33 -14.62
CA ASN A 101 -10.43 10.34 -15.47
C ASN A 101 -10.23 11.68 -14.75
N LYS A 102 -10.96 11.92 -13.65
CA LYS A 102 -10.80 13.12 -12.82
C LYS A 102 -9.67 12.99 -11.80
N SER A 103 -9.28 11.77 -11.43
CA SER A 103 -8.14 11.47 -10.54
C SER A 103 -6.76 11.59 -11.21
N GLN A 104 -6.56 12.53 -12.16
CA GLN A 104 -5.30 12.80 -12.88
C GLN A 104 -4.17 13.38 -11.99
N LEU A 105 -4.13 12.96 -10.72
CA LEU A 105 -3.20 13.39 -9.69
C LEU A 105 -1.74 13.21 -10.15
N CYS A 106 -1.37 12.10 -10.81
CA CYS A 106 0.03 11.76 -11.07
C CYS A 106 0.85 12.87 -11.76
N LYS A 107 0.36 13.46 -12.86
CA LYS A 107 1.10 14.47 -13.64
C LYS A 107 1.11 15.86 -12.99
N ASP A 108 0.04 16.23 -12.27
CA ASP A 108 0.03 17.47 -11.50
C ASP A 108 0.92 17.35 -10.25
N PHE A 109 0.87 16.19 -9.60
CA PHE A 109 1.62 15.90 -8.39
C PHE A 109 3.12 15.77 -8.69
N GLU A 110 3.56 15.37 -9.88
CA GLU A 110 4.97 15.49 -10.28
C GLU A 110 5.48 16.95 -10.19
N LYS A 111 4.72 17.92 -10.72
CA LYS A 111 5.09 19.35 -10.64
C LYS A 111 5.06 19.86 -9.20
N VAL A 112 3.98 19.54 -8.47
CA VAL A 112 3.83 19.94 -7.07
C VAL A 112 4.92 19.31 -6.21
N PHE A 113 5.18 18.01 -6.31
CA PHE A 113 6.24 17.34 -5.55
C PHE A 113 7.66 17.77 -5.96
N THR A 114 7.87 18.23 -7.19
CA THR A 114 9.11 18.91 -7.57
C THR A 114 9.33 20.14 -6.68
N ALA A 115 8.39 21.09 -6.68
CA ALA A 115 8.49 22.30 -5.86
C ALA A 115 8.47 22.01 -4.35
N VAL A 116 7.66 21.05 -3.91
CA VAL A 116 7.54 20.64 -2.50
C VAL A 116 8.84 19.96 -1.99
N SER A 117 9.63 19.34 -2.88
CA SER A 117 10.96 18.80 -2.59
C SER A 117 12.03 19.89 -2.37
N GLU A 118 11.82 21.09 -2.92
CA GLU A 118 12.66 22.28 -2.68
C GLU A 118 12.34 22.94 -1.33
N GLY A 119 11.18 22.62 -0.72
CA GLY A 119 10.79 23.13 0.59
C GLY A 119 11.81 22.78 1.68
N LEU A 120 12.33 23.79 2.38
CA LEU A 120 13.40 23.61 3.37
C LEU A 120 12.94 22.75 4.57
N THR A 121 11.75 23.06 5.10
CA THR A 121 11.13 22.36 6.24
C THR A 121 9.82 21.66 5.87
N GLN A 122 9.30 20.80 6.77
CA GLN A 122 7.95 20.22 6.65
C GLN A 122 6.87 21.28 6.42
N MET A 123 6.97 22.43 7.12
CA MET A 123 6.03 23.54 6.95
C MET A 123 6.16 24.23 5.59
N ASP A 124 7.36 24.32 5.02
CA ASP A 124 7.55 24.86 3.66
C ASP A 124 6.98 23.92 2.61
N SER A 125 7.22 22.62 2.76
CA SER A 125 6.64 21.57 1.92
C SER A 125 5.10 21.60 1.96
N LEU A 126 4.49 21.70 3.15
CA LEU A 126 3.03 21.85 3.31
C LEU A 126 2.51 23.17 2.69
N ARG A 127 3.23 24.27 2.90
CA ARG A 127 2.88 25.59 2.33
C ARG A 127 2.87 25.57 0.80
N ILE A 128 3.89 24.96 0.19
CA ILE A 128 3.98 24.82 -1.27
C ILE A 128 2.85 23.91 -1.77
N MET A 129 2.62 22.77 -1.12
CA MET A 129 1.54 21.83 -1.44
C MET A 129 0.17 22.53 -1.44
N PHE A 130 -0.18 23.25 -0.37
CA PHE A 130 -1.46 23.96 -0.26
C PHE A 130 -1.59 25.11 -1.28
N SER A 131 -0.47 25.70 -1.72
CA SER A 131 -0.48 26.79 -2.71
C SER A 131 -0.67 26.31 -4.15
N GLN A 132 -0.20 25.09 -4.48
CA GLN A 132 -0.18 24.57 -5.86
C GLN A 132 -1.21 23.47 -6.11
N MET A 133 -1.64 22.73 -5.08
CA MET A 133 -2.63 21.67 -5.21
C MET A 133 -4.01 22.22 -5.62
N ASP A 134 -4.68 21.50 -6.51
CA ASP A 134 -6.06 21.76 -6.91
C ASP A 134 -7.01 20.79 -6.19
N PHE A 135 -7.53 21.21 -5.04
CA PHE A 135 -8.46 20.44 -4.22
C PHE A 135 -9.79 20.16 -4.94
N ASN A 136 -10.14 20.91 -5.99
CA ASN A 136 -11.32 20.63 -6.80
C ASN A 136 -11.16 19.29 -7.54
N ARG A 137 -9.96 18.95 -8.02
CA ARG A 137 -9.70 17.65 -8.67
C ARG A 137 -9.91 16.46 -7.72
N ILE A 138 -9.62 16.62 -6.43
CA ILE A 138 -9.88 15.57 -5.43
C ILE A 138 -11.40 15.42 -5.21
N THR A 139 -12.14 16.53 -5.22
CA THR A 139 -13.61 16.52 -5.18
C THR A 139 -14.20 15.83 -6.42
N GLU A 140 -13.76 16.19 -7.63
CA GLU A 140 -14.20 15.57 -8.88
C GLU A 140 -13.85 14.06 -8.95
N GLY A 141 -12.63 13.68 -8.58
CA GLY A 141 -12.20 12.28 -8.50
C GLY A 141 -12.98 11.46 -7.47
N THR A 142 -13.39 12.10 -6.36
CA THR A 142 -14.28 11.49 -5.37
C THR A 142 -15.69 11.32 -5.92
N LEU A 143 -16.24 12.30 -6.65
CA LEU A 143 -17.55 12.18 -7.30
C LEU A 143 -17.60 11.03 -8.31
N GLU A 144 -16.57 10.85 -9.15
CA GLU A 144 -16.48 9.68 -10.05
C GLU A 144 -16.42 8.37 -9.26
N ALA A 145 -15.71 8.32 -8.13
CA ALA A 145 -15.68 7.14 -7.26
C ALA A 145 -17.04 6.81 -6.65
N LEU A 146 -17.75 7.81 -6.10
CA LEU A 146 -19.11 7.65 -5.56
C LEU A 146 -20.10 7.17 -6.63
N ALA A 147 -20.05 7.77 -7.83
CA ALA A 147 -20.87 7.34 -8.96
C ALA A 147 -20.58 5.88 -9.35
N LYS A 148 -19.31 5.47 -9.35
CA LYS A 148 -18.93 4.10 -9.69
C LYS A 148 -19.35 3.06 -8.63
N VAL A 149 -19.37 3.40 -7.34
CA VAL A 149 -20.01 2.54 -6.31
C VAL A 149 -21.49 2.33 -6.62
N LYS A 150 -22.23 3.40 -6.95
CA LYS A 150 -23.65 3.34 -7.31
C LYS A 150 -23.93 2.49 -8.57
N GLU A 151 -23.01 2.51 -9.53
CA GLU A 151 -23.06 1.72 -10.77
C GLU A 151 -22.74 0.23 -10.55
N VAL A 152 -21.58 -0.08 -9.95
CA VAL A 152 -21.05 -1.45 -9.80
C VAL A 152 -21.84 -2.26 -8.77
N LYS A 153 -22.29 -1.59 -7.70
CA LYS A 153 -22.90 -2.17 -6.49
C LYS A 153 -22.08 -3.33 -5.93
N PRO A 154 -20.84 -3.06 -5.46
CA PRO A 154 -19.96 -4.08 -4.92
C PRO A 154 -20.40 -4.60 -3.55
N ASP A 155 -19.95 -5.79 -3.18
CA ASP A 155 -20.23 -6.42 -1.88
C ASP A 155 -19.33 -5.87 -0.76
N VAL A 156 -18.10 -5.43 -1.09
CA VAL A 156 -17.20 -4.66 -0.20
C VAL A 156 -16.51 -3.55 -0.99
N VAL A 157 -16.35 -2.38 -0.39
CA VAL A 157 -15.50 -1.30 -0.89
C VAL A 157 -14.26 -1.11 -0.02
N ILE A 158 -13.09 -1.16 -0.65
CA ILE A 158 -11.78 -0.89 -0.06
C ILE A 158 -11.28 0.42 -0.66
N TYR A 159 -11.07 1.46 0.14
CA TYR A 159 -10.77 2.80 -0.38
C TYR A 159 -9.63 3.49 0.37
N GLU A 160 -8.82 4.24 -0.35
CA GLU A 160 -7.81 5.12 0.24
C GLU A 160 -8.49 6.31 0.92
N HIS A 161 -7.97 6.75 2.07
CA HIS A 161 -8.52 7.85 2.86
C HIS A 161 -8.75 9.16 2.05
N ALA A 162 -7.99 9.39 0.98
CA ALA A 162 -8.17 10.52 0.07
C ALA A 162 -9.58 10.59 -0.56
N TYR A 163 -10.31 9.47 -0.66
CA TYR A 163 -11.69 9.41 -1.15
C TYR A 163 -12.75 9.69 -0.05
N ASN A 164 -12.35 9.87 1.21
CA ASN A 164 -13.27 10.09 2.34
C ASN A 164 -13.31 11.54 2.84
N ILE A 165 -12.94 12.51 2.00
CA ILE A 165 -13.06 13.93 2.35
C ILE A 165 -14.49 14.25 2.78
N SER A 166 -14.64 14.93 3.92
CA SER A 166 -15.94 15.23 4.55
C SER A 166 -16.81 13.99 4.83
N ASN A 167 -16.22 12.81 5.00
CA ASN A 167 -16.91 11.50 5.14
C ASN A 167 -17.81 11.10 3.95
N ALA A 168 -17.53 11.59 2.74
CA ALA A 168 -18.37 11.36 1.56
C ALA A 168 -18.51 9.87 1.20
N MET A 169 -17.40 9.14 1.03
CA MET A 169 -17.43 7.70 0.72
C MET A 169 -18.14 6.91 1.82
N GLN A 170 -17.77 7.11 3.08
CA GLN A 170 -18.41 6.45 4.21
C GLN A 170 -19.93 6.69 4.28
N THR A 171 -20.38 7.93 4.04
CA THR A 171 -21.82 8.28 4.01
C THR A 171 -22.56 7.47 2.96
N LEU A 172 -22.02 7.40 1.73
CA LEU A 172 -22.61 6.62 0.65
C LEU A 172 -22.68 5.13 0.99
N LEU A 173 -21.59 4.57 1.53
CA LEU A 173 -21.51 3.14 1.88
C LEU A 173 -22.54 2.77 2.96
N VAL A 174 -22.69 3.60 4.00
CA VAL A 174 -23.74 3.42 5.02
C VAL A 174 -25.15 3.52 4.41
N GLN A 175 -25.41 4.51 3.54
CA GLN A 175 -26.73 4.64 2.89
C GLN A 175 -27.06 3.44 1.98
N MET A 176 -26.06 2.85 1.33
CA MET A 176 -26.23 1.68 0.47
C MET A 176 -26.16 0.34 1.23
N SER A 177 -25.91 0.35 2.55
CA SER A 177 -25.63 -0.84 3.36
C SER A 177 -24.47 -1.69 2.83
N ILE A 178 -23.46 -1.06 2.21
CA ILE A 178 -22.26 -1.72 1.71
C ILE A 178 -21.14 -1.58 2.76
N PRO A 179 -20.51 -2.67 3.22
CA PRO A 179 -19.36 -2.59 4.11
C PRO A 179 -18.14 -1.93 3.47
N GLY A 180 -17.48 -1.05 4.22
CA GLY A 180 -16.37 -0.21 3.77
C GLY A 180 -15.11 -0.35 4.62
N ILE A 181 -13.96 -0.42 3.96
CA ILE A 181 -12.63 -0.60 4.57
C ILE A 181 -11.72 0.54 4.11
N MET A 182 -11.33 1.45 5.02
CA MET A 182 -10.52 2.63 4.67
C MET A 182 -9.03 2.41 4.93
N MET A 183 -8.25 2.32 3.86
CA MET A 183 -6.79 2.25 3.89
C MET A 183 -6.19 3.64 4.08
N VAL A 184 -5.19 3.78 4.97
CA VAL A 184 -4.39 5.00 5.10
C VAL A 184 -2.94 4.69 4.70
N ALA A 185 -2.52 5.11 3.51
CA ALA A 185 -1.20 4.80 2.95
C ALA A 185 -0.14 5.92 3.14
N MET A 186 -0.52 7.05 3.74
CA MET A 186 0.34 8.18 4.10
C MET A 186 -0.08 8.75 5.47
N ALA A 187 0.46 9.91 5.85
CA ALA A 187 -0.09 10.79 6.88
C ALA A 187 -1.60 10.95 6.78
N ARG A 188 -2.23 11.12 7.93
CA ARG A 188 -3.64 11.51 8.03
C ARG A 188 -3.85 12.93 7.47
N PRO A 189 -4.87 13.17 6.63
CA PRO A 189 -5.30 14.53 6.29
C PRO A 189 -5.59 15.36 7.53
N GLU A 190 -6.05 14.73 8.61
CA GLU A 190 -6.29 15.35 9.92
C GLU A 190 -5.00 15.90 10.57
N SER A 191 -3.84 15.32 10.28
CA SER A 191 -2.52 15.83 10.74
C SER A 191 -2.16 17.11 9.97
N ALA A 192 -2.37 17.10 8.64
CA ALA A 192 -2.16 18.26 7.75
C ALA A 192 -3.21 19.38 7.93
N LEU A 193 -4.43 19.04 8.33
CA LEU A 193 -5.55 19.94 8.61
C LEU A 193 -5.79 20.15 10.11
N SER A 194 -4.82 19.76 10.96
CA SER A 194 -4.91 20.01 12.41
C SER A 194 -4.94 21.52 12.68
N LEU A 195 -5.63 21.94 13.75
CA LEU A 195 -5.73 23.36 14.11
C LEU A 195 -4.35 24.04 14.21
N SER A 196 -3.36 23.36 14.79
CA SER A 196 -1.96 23.80 14.84
C SER A 196 -1.37 24.05 13.46
N THR A 197 -1.55 23.13 12.51
CA THR A 197 -1.05 23.27 11.15
C THR A 197 -1.80 24.37 10.39
N ILE A 198 -3.13 24.44 10.52
CA ILE A 198 -3.96 25.49 9.91
C ILE A 198 -3.55 26.88 10.41
N PHE A 199 -3.42 27.09 11.72
CA PHE A 199 -2.93 28.36 12.27
C PHE A 199 -1.53 28.70 11.75
N ALA A 200 -0.60 27.74 11.78
CA ALA A 200 0.76 27.94 11.29
C ALA A 200 0.83 28.24 9.78
N LEU A 201 -0.12 27.74 8.99
CA LEU A 201 -0.25 28.05 7.56
C LEU A 201 -0.98 29.38 7.31
N LEU A 202 -2.01 29.74 8.10
CA LEU A 202 -2.69 31.05 8.00
C LEU A 202 -1.72 32.21 8.17
N PHE A 203 -0.78 32.13 9.12
CA PHE A 203 0.25 33.15 9.30
C PHE A 203 1.31 33.16 8.18
N ARG A 204 1.57 32.02 7.52
CA ARG A 204 2.64 31.88 6.51
C ARG A 204 2.19 32.01 5.05
N SER A 205 0.92 31.74 4.74
CA SER A 205 0.35 31.79 3.38
C SER A 205 -1.18 31.87 3.40
N PRO A 206 -1.76 32.97 3.95
CA PRO A 206 -3.20 33.07 4.23
C PRO A 206 -4.09 32.85 2.99
N ARG A 207 -3.68 33.32 1.81
CA ARG A 207 -4.42 33.11 0.55
C ARG A 207 -4.51 31.63 0.15
N ALA A 208 -3.43 30.88 0.32
CA ALA A 208 -3.39 29.45 0.02
C ALA A 208 -4.27 28.68 1.01
N THR A 209 -4.12 28.94 2.31
CA THR A 209 -4.95 28.30 3.34
C THR A 209 -6.43 28.61 3.14
N TYR A 210 -6.79 29.86 2.83
CA TYR A 210 -8.18 30.22 2.51
C TYR A 210 -8.71 29.47 1.28
N LYS A 211 -7.92 29.33 0.20
CA LYS A 211 -8.30 28.54 -0.99
C LYS A 211 -8.62 27.09 -0.62
N VAL A 212 -7.77 26.45 0.19
CA VAL A 212 -7.97 25.06 0.63
C VAL A 212 -9.20 24.93 1.53
N MET A 213 -9.33 25.77 2.56
CA MET A 213 -10.48 25.76 3.47
C MET A 213 -11.80 26.02 2.75
N SER A 214 -11.80 26.93 1.77
CA SER A 214 -12.96 27.21 0.91
C SER A 214 -13.34 26.02 0.05
N ALA A 215 -12.36 25.33 -0.55
CA ALA A 215 -12.59 24.12 -1.35
C ALA A 215 -13.16 22.97 -0.50
N VAL A 216 -12.61 22.72 0.69
CA VAL A 216 -13.12 21.70 1.63
C VAL A 216 -14.53 22.06 2.14
N SER A 217 -14.78 23.34 2.41
CA SER A 217 -16.11 23.80 2.81
C SER A 217 -17.15 23.72 1.69
N SER A 218 -16.75 23.90 0.43
CA SER A 218 -17.65 23.82 -0.72
C SER A 218 -17.92 22.38 -1.16
N SER A 219 -16.93 21.48 -1.02
CA SER A 219 -17.08 20.06 -1.38
C SER A 219 -18.17 19.35 -0.59
N LYS A 220 -18.41 19.75 0.68
CA LYS A 220 -19.47 19.17 1.53
C LYS A 220 -20.82 19.14 0.81
N LYS A 221 -21.34 20.30 0.38
CA LYS A 221 -22.64 20.37 -0.28
C LYS A 221 -22.66 19.59 -1.60
N ILE A 222 -21.57 19.66 -2.36
CA ILE A 222 -21.42 18.93 -3.62
C ILE A 222 -21.54 17.41 -3.40
N PHE A 223 -20.98 16.88 -2.32
CA PHE A 223 -21.15 15.47 -1.94
C PHE A 223 -22.55 15.16 -1.41
N GLU A 224 -23.17 16.04 -0.61
CA GLU A 224 -24.56 15.88 -0.14
C GLU A 224 -25.55 15.78 -1.31
N ASP A 225 -25.43 16.69 -2.29
CA ASP A 225 -26.24 16.72 -3.50
C ASP A 225 -26.02 15.45 -4.36
N ALA A 226 -24.77 14.98 -4.48
CA ALA A 226 -24.42 13.79 -5.26
C ALA A 226 -24.82 12.45 -4.58
N ILE A 227 -24.82 12.42 -3.25
CA ILE A 227 -25.20 11.26 -2.44
C ILE A 227 -26.73 11.17 -2.33
N GLY A 228 -27.38 12.31 -2.10
CA GLY A 228 -28.83 12.44 -1.82
C GLY A 228 -29.16 12.44 -0.32
N ALA A 229 -28.17 12.69 0.55
CA ALA A 229 -28.30 12.68 1.99
C ALA A 229 -27.26 13.60 2.66
N PRO A 230 -27.51 14.11 3.89
CA PRO A 230 -26.50 14.82 4.68
C PRO A 230 -25.28 13.95 4.96
N LEU A 231 -24.07 14.53 4.97
CA LEU A 231 -22.86 13.76 5.31
C LEU A 231 -22.85 13.37 6.79
N LEU A 232 -22.31 12.19 7.08
CA LEU A 232 -21.98 11.77 8.43
C LEU A 232 -21.04 12.80 9.09
N ALA A 233 -21.33 13.14 10.34
CA ALA A 233 -20.54 14.10 11.11
C ALA A 233 -19.06 13.67 11.21
N GLU A 234 -18.13 14.61 11.33
CA GLU A 234 -16.67 14.33 11.30
C GLU A 234 -16.20 13.41 12.44
N ASP A 235 -16.94 13.38 13.56
CA ASP A 235 -16.71 12.48 14.69
C ASP A 235 -17.28 11.06 14.48
N CYS A 236 -18.13 10.87 13.46
CA CYS A 236 -18.63 9.57 13.01
C CYS A 236 -17.55 8.85 12.19
N LYS A 237 -16.53 8.34 12.88
CA LYS A 237 -15.35 7.73 12.26
C LYS A 237 -15.69 6.47 11.44
N PRO A 238 -15.00 6.21 10.32
CA PRO A 238 -15.26 5.03 9.51
C PRO A 238 -14.98 3.74 10.29
N PRO A 239 -15.75 2.66 10.02
CA PRO A 239 -15.74 1.43 10.83
C PRO A 239 -14.42 0.66 10.79
N THR A 240 -13.48 1.02 9.90
CA THR A 240 -12.11 0.48 9.94
C THR A 240 -11.14 1.52 9.40
N MET A 241 -10.31 2.08 10.27
CA MET A 241 -9.15 2.89 9.88
C MET A 241 -7.88 2.06 9.97
N TYR A 242 -7.02 2.10 8.97
CA TYR A 242 -5.71 1.46 9.00
C TYR A 242 -4.61 2.52 9.03
N PRO A 243 -4.19 3.05 10.19
CA PRO A 243 -3.35 4.26 10.22
C PRO A 243 -1.93 4.02 9.72
N GLY A 244 -1.43 4.93 8.89
CA GLY A 244 -0.06 5.42 9.00
C GLY A 244 0.03 6.43 10.15
N GLU A 245 1.20 6.45 10.84
CA GLU A 245 1.76 7.48 11.76
C GLU A 245 2.17 6.98 13.17
N HIS A 246 1.56 5.96 13.78
CA HIS A 246 1.76 5.74 15.23
C HIS A 246 2.37 4.40 15.72
N SER A 247 2.40 3.30 14.93
CA SER A 247 2.78 1.99 15.52
C SER A 247 4.27 1.63 15.56
N LEU A 248 5.17 2.40 14.92
CA LEU A 248 6.61 2.23 15.18
C LEU A 248 7.01 2.77 16.56
N ALA A 249 6.19 3.65 17.15
CA ALA A 249 6.55 4.48 18.31
C ALA A 249 6.03 4.00 19.67
N GLY A 250 5.26 2.90 19.74
CA GLY A 250 4.77 2.35 21.01
C GLY A 250 3.75 3.22 21.76
N LEU A 251 3.18 4.24 21.10
CA LEU A 251 2.12 5.09 21.64
C LEU A 251 0.74 4.40 21.52
N PRO A 252 -0.26 4.77 22.34
CA PRO A 252 -1.57 4.13 22.34
C PRO A 252 -2.29 4.32 21.00
N ILE A 253 -2.58 3.19 20.35
CA ILE A 253 -3.38 3.07 19.13
C ILE A 253 -4.83 3.50 19.46
N ALA A 254 -5.48 4.26 18.58
CA ALA A 254 -6.86 4.65 18.80
C ALA A 254 -7.83 3.47 18.55
N PRO A 255 -9.01 3.44 19.17
CA PRO A 255 -9.79 2.21 19.37
C PRO A 255 -10.63 1.73 18.17
N HIS A 256 -10.25 2.12 16.96
CA HIS A 256 -10.85 1.78 15.67
C HIS A 256 -9.75 1.66 14.60
N GLU A 257 -8.51 1.42 15.05
CA GLU A 257 -7.31 1.48 14.23
C GLU A 257 -6.64 0.10 14.11
N LEU A 258 -6.63 -0.44 12.90
CA LEU A 258 -6.02 -1.73 12.59
C LEU A 258 -4.71 -1.55 11.82
N TYR A 259 -3.57 -1.80 12.45
CA TYR A 259 -2.29 -1.50 11.80
C TYR A 259 -1.92 -2.53 10.72
N THR A 260 -2.05 -2.12 9.45
CA THR A 260 -1.33 -2.71 8.30
C THR A 260 -0.41 -1.70 7.62
N GLY A 261 0.48 -1.05 8.39
CA GLY A 261 1.78 -0.69 7.82
C GLY A 261 2.42 -1.98 7.24
N PRO A 262 2.98 -1.92 6.02
CA PRO A 262 2.36 -2.72 4.98
C PRO A 262 2.70 -4.21 4.96
N PHE A 263 1.76 -5.01 4.46
CA PHE A 263 1.87 -5.92 3.31
C PHE A 263 3.27 -6.43 2.87
N TYR A 264 4.15 -6.86 3.77
CA TYR A 264 5.52 -7.31 3.48
C TYR A 264 5.81 -8.74 3.94
N PRO A 265 6.61 -9.52 3.19
CA PRO A 265 7.21 -10.76 3.67
C PRO A 265 7.64 -10.70 5.14
N LEU A 266 7.28 -11.73 5.92
CA LEU A 266 8.08 -12.05 7.10
C LEU A 266 9.52 -12.28 6.62
N PRO A 267 10.54 -11.99 7.44
CA PRO A 267 11.85 -12.57 7.22
C PRO A 267 11.68 -14.09 7.02
N ILE A 268 11.94 -14.58 5.81
CA ILE A 268 11.90 -16.02 5.53
C ILE A 268 12.99 -16.63 6.41
N ASP A 269 12.60 -17.54 7.31
CA ASP A 269 13.35 -17.94 8.50
C ASP A 269 14.87 -18.01 8.26
N ARG A 270 15.61 -16.99 8.72
CA ARG A 270 17.06 -17.08 8.96
C ARG A 270 17.39 -17.84 10.25
N LEU A 271 16.47 -18.70 10.69
CA LEU A 271 16.57 -19.50 11.89
C LEU A 271 16.23 -20.96 11.58
N THR A 272 17.30 -21.76 11.59
CA THR A 272 17.33 -23.23 11.77
C THR A 272 17.14 -24.17 10.56
N SER A 273 18.29 -24.54 9.98
CA SER A 273 18.64 -25.86 9.41
C SER A 273 18.18 -26.25 7.99
N PRO A 274 18.97 -27.06 7.25
CA PRO A 274 18.63 -27.53 5.92
C PRO A 274 17.69 -28.76 5.97
N THR A 275 16.38 -28.54 5.96
CA THR A 275 15.40 -29.63 5.87
C THR A 275 15.39 -30.25 4.46
N LYS A 276 15.95 -31.46 4.35
CA LYS A 276 15.91 -32.31 3.15
C LYS A 276 14.49 -32.84 2.85
N SER A 277 13.61 -31.99 2.32
CA SER A 277 12.38 -32.44 1.64
C SER A 277 11.88 -31.36 0.69
N GLY A 278 12.07 -31.58 -0.62
CA GLY A 278 11.70 -30.60 -1.64
C GLY A 278 10.18 -30.50 -1.83
N ARG A 279 9.68 -29.25 -1.83
CA ARG A 279 8.61 -28.72 -2.70
C ARG A 279 8.49 -27.20 -2.47
N HIS A 280 9.33 -26.43 -3.17
CA HIS A 280 9.10 -24.98 -3.31
C HIS A 280 7.89 -24.75 -4.24
N LEU A 281 6.69 -24.84 -3.67
CA LEU A 281 5.45 -24.44 -4.35
C LEU A 281 5.05 -23.06 -3.84
N LEU A 282 5.43 -22.04 -4.62
CA LEU A 282 4.60 -20.87 -5.00
C LEU A 282 5.47 -19.90 -5.81
N ARG A 283 5.92 -20.40 -6.98
CA ARG A 283 6.50 -19.57 -8.04
C ARG A 283 5.35 -18.89 -8.80
N SER A 284 4.72 -17.89 -8.18
CA SER A 284 3.72 -17.06 -8.88
C SER A 284 4.45 -16.21 -9.92
N THR A 285 4.27 -16.58 -11.19
CA THR A 285 4.94 -15.98 -12.35
C THR A 285 4.09 -14.88 -12.97
N SER A 286 4.11 -13.66 -12.42
CA SER A 286 3.68 -12.45 -13.15
C SER A 286 4.01 -11.12 -12.48
N SER A 287 4.07 -11.01 -11.14
CA SER A 287 4.21 -9.69 -10.51
C SER A 287 5.65 -9.15 -10.53
N ARG A 288 5.79 -7.87 -10.91
CA ARG A 288 7.06 -7.10 -10.82
C ARG A 288 7.57 -6.97 -9.36
N PHE A 289 6.78 -7.40 -8.37
CA PHE A 289 7.02 -7.22 -6.94
C PHE A 289 7.46 -8.49 -6.20
N SER A 290 7.45 -9.67 -6.85
CA SER A 290 7.92 -10.93 -6.26
C SER A 290 9.06 -11.61 -7.05
N MET A 291 9.87 -10.81 -7.76
CA MET A 291 11.05 -11.31 -8.46
C MET A 291 12.15 -11.78 -7.50
N ASP A 292 12.82 -12.87 -7.86
CA ASP A 292 14.09 -13.25 -7.24
C ASP A 292 15.18 -12.22 -7.62
N TYR A 293 15.86 -11.70 -6.60
CA TYR A 293 16.99 -10.80 -6.69
C TYR A 293 18.04 -11.26 -7.72
N ALA A 294 18.42 -12.54 -7.68
CA ALA A 294 19.49 -13.06 -8.54
C ALA A 294 19.05 -13.15 -10.01
N SER A 295 17.76 -13.38 -10.25
CA SER A 295 17.14 -13.38 -11.58
C SER A 295 16.86 -12.00 -12.17
N PHE A 296 16.89 -10.92 -11.35
CA PHE A 296 16.54 -9.57 -11.80
C PHE A 296 17.52 -9.03 -12.84
N GLU A 297 18.83 -9.07 -12.54
CA GLU A 297 19.88 -8.67 -13.47
C GLU A 297 21.19 -9.40 -13.14
N PRO A 298 21.75 -10.21 -14.07
CA PRO A 298 22.97 -10.98 -13.81
C PRO A 298 24.18 -10.11 -13.43
N LYS A 299 24.32 -8.92 -14.04
CA LYS A 299 25.39 -7.96 -13.72
C LYS A 299 25.30 -7.45 -12.29
N PHE A 300 24.09 -7.20 -11.81
CA PHE A 300 23.82 -6.74 -10.44
C PHE A 300 24.15 -7.81 -9.40
N ALA A 301 23.74 -9.06 -9.65
CA ALA A 301 24.06 -10.19 -8.80
C ALA A 301 25.57 -10.43 -8.70
N GLN A 302 26.28 -10.42 -9.84
CA GLN A 302 27.75 -10.52 -9.89
C GLN A 302 28.44 -9.37 -9.15
N TRP A 303 27.96 -8.13 -9.34
CA TRP A 303 28.52 -6.96 -8.68
C TRP A 303 28.40 -7.04 -7.16
N VAL A 304 27.22 -7.39 -6.63
CA VAL A 304 27.02 -7.52 -5.18
C VAL A 304 27.89 -8.62 -4.59
N GLU A 305 27.99 -9.77 -5.26
CA GLU A 305 28.82 -10.86 -4.76
C GLU A 305 30.31 -10.47 -4.71
N ALA A 306 30.83 -9.80 -5.73
CA ALA A 306 32.19 -9.28 -5.72
C ALA A 306 32.44 -8.28 -4.57
N ARG A 307 31.53 -7.32 -4.34
CA ARG A 307 31.67 -6.36 -3.21
C ARG A 307 31.58 -7.05 -1.85
N ARG A 308 30.78 -8.12 -1.72
CA ARG A 308 30.68 -8.92 -0.49
C ARG A 308 31.94 -9.75 -0.23
N GLN A 309 32.58 -10.28 -1.28
CA GLN A 309 33.87 -10.99 -1.17
C GLN A 309 35.01 -10.04 -0.77
N GLU A 310 34.96 -8.77 -1.18
CA GLU A 310 35.84 -7.69 -0.68
C GLU A 310 35.56 -7.30 0.79
N GLY A 311 34.54 -7.88 1.43
CA GLY A 311 34.15 -7.56 2.81
C GLY A 311 33.47 -6.20 2.98
N LEU A 312 33.10 -5.53 1.89
CA LEU A 312 32.53 -4.18 1.95
C LEU A 312 31.07 -4.23 2.45
N PRO A 313 30.70 -3.43 3.46
CA PRO A 313 29.30 -3.25 3.84
C PRO A 313 28.55 -2.57 2.68
N ILE A 314 27.34 -3.06 2.40
CA ILE A 314 26.48 -2.54 1.33
C ILE A 314 25.55 -1.46 1.89
N ILE A 315 25.64 -0.25 1.35
CA ILE A 315 24.66 0.82 1.58
C ILE A 315 23.67 0.80 0.43
N TYR A 316 22.37 0.90 0.75
CA TYR A 316 21.32 1.04 -0.25
C TYR A 316 20.76 2.48 -0.19
N ILE A 317 20.49 3.08 -1.35
CA ILE A 317 19.91 4.42 -1.48
C ILE A 317 18.64 4.33 -2.32
N ALA A 318 17.53 4.85 -1.79
CA ALA A 318 16.33 5.15 -2.57
C ALA A 318 15.58 6.36 -2.00
N LEU A 319 15.55 7.44 -2.78
CA LEU A 319 14.85 8.67 -2.43
C LEU A 319 13.38 8.67 -2.91
N GLY A 320 12.84 7.50 -3.25
CA GLY A 320 11.46 7.34 -3.73
C GLY A 320 11.30 7.70 -5.21
N THR A 321 10.06 7.68 -5.70
CA THR A 321 9.72 7.98 -7.10
C THR A 321 9.11 9.37 -7.31
N LEU A 322 8.74 10.06 -6.22
CA LEU A 322 8.09 11.38 -6.25
C LEU A 322 8.99 12.51 -5.74
N ALA A 323 10.03 12.20 -4.95
CA ALA A 323 10.97 13.23 -4.50
C ALA A 323 11.93 13.63 -5.61
N MET A 324 12.17 14.93 -5.71
CA MET A 324 13.07 15.53 -6.69
C MET A 324 14.26 16.15 -5.95
N PRO A 325 15.32 15.37 -5.66
CA PRO A 325 16.53 15.90 -5.04
C PRO A 325 17.17 17.00 -5.90
N SER A 326 17.68 18.04 -5.24
CA SER A 326 18.47 19.10 -5.88
C SER A 326 19.83 18.56 -6.33
N THR A 327 20.43 19.16 -7.36
CA THR A 327 21.70 18.65 -7.91
C THR A 327 22.81 18.74 -6.86
N ALA A 328 22.83 19.84 -6.10
CA ALA A 328 23.73 20.02 -4.97
C ALA A 328 23.57 18.93 -3.88
N LEU A 329 22.37 18.38 -3.65
CA LEU A 329 22.21 17.23 -2.74
C LEU A 329 22.79 15.96 -3.35
N LEU A 330 22.52 15.68 -4.63
CA LEU A 330 23.09 14.53 -5.34
C LEU A 330 24.63 14.57 -5.33
N GLU A 331 25.22 15.72 -5.63
CA GLU A 331 26.67 15.97 -5.57
C GLU A 331 27.23 15.74 -4.17
N ARG A 332 26.59 16.30 -3.13
CA ARG A 332 27.01 16.07 -1.73
C ARG A 332 26.88 14.60 -1.32
N MET A 333 25.85 13.88 -1.78
CA MET A 333 25.69 12.45 -1.52
C MET A 333 26.77 11.59 -2.20
N VAL A 334 27.14 11.90 -3.44
CA VAL A 334 28.26 11.22 -4.11
C VAL A 334 29.57 11.54 -3.40
N ALA A 335 29.88 12.82 -3.12
CA ALA A 335 31.10 13.19 -2.39
C ALA A 335 31.18 12.61 -0.97
N ALA A 336 30.04 12.42 -0.31
CA ALA A 336 29.94 11.82 1.02
C ALA A 336 30.22 10.31 1.03
N LEU A 337 29.83 9.60 -0.03
CA LEU A 337 29.87 8.14 -0.08
C LEU A 337 31.02 7.60 -0.91
N ASP A 338 31.49 8.34 -1.92
CA ASP A 338 32.54 7.86 -2.80
C ASP A 338 33.88 7.71 -2.06
N GLY A 339 34.65 6.68 -2.42
CA GLY A 339 35.88 6.30 -1.71
C GLY A 339 35.70 5.82 -0.26
N GLY A 340 34.48 5.81 0.29
CA GLY A 340 34.22 5.27 1.64
C GLY A 340 34.43 3.75 1.72
N ASN A 341 34.58 3.22 2.95
CA ASN A 341 34.83 1.79 3.20
C ASN A 341 33.53 0.95 3.14
N TRP A 342 32.84 1.06 2.00
CA TRP A 342 31.56 0.47 1.69
C TRP A 342 31.37 0.41 0.17
N ALA A 343 30.38 -0.34 -0.29
CA ALA A 343 29.87 -0.24 -1.66
C ALA A 343 28.40 0.21 -1.64
N VAL A 344 27.97 0.88 -2.70
CA VAL A 344 26.71 1.61 -2.74
C VAL A 344 25.82 1.10 -3.87
N ILE A 345 24.60 0.71 -3.53
CA ILE A 345 23.51 0.44 -4.48
C ILE A 345 22.58 1.64 -4.46
N TRP A 346 22.28 2.21 -5.63
CA TRP A 346 21.35 3.35 -5.75
C TRP A 346 20.22 3.03 -6.73
N ALA A 347 19.00 2.87 -6.20
CA ALA A 347 17.78 2.92 -7.00
C ALA A 347 17.48 4.39 -7.33
N CYS A 348 17.92 4.82 -8.51
CA CYS A 348 17.92 6.22 -8.94
C CYS A 348 17.18 6.35 -10.28
N PRO A 349 15.99 6.98 -10.33
CA PRO A 349 15.27 7.25 -11.59
C PRO A 349 16.16 7.89 -12.67
N GLU A 350 15.93 7.57 -13.95
CA GLU A 350 16.77 8.04 -15.08
C GLU A 350 16.94 9.56 -15.11
N ALA A 351 15.87 10.32 -14.80
CA ALA A 351 15.89 11.79 -14.70
C ALA A 351 16.88 12.34 -13.64
N HIS A 352 17.21 11.53 -12.62
CA HIS A 352 18.21 11.88 -11.60
C HIS A 352 19.60 11.34 -11.94
N GLN A 353 19.71 10.21 -12.65
CA GLN A 353 20.99 9.65 -13.08
C GLN A 353 21.80 10.62 -13.95
N ALA A 354 21.14 11.31 -14.88
CA ALA A 354 21.77 12.32 -15.74
C ALA A 354 22.33 13.55 -14.98
N ARG A 355 22.03 13.67 -13.68
CA ARG A 355 22.45 14.75 -12.79
C ARG A 355 23.45 14.28 -11.71
N LEU A 356 23.87 13.02 -11.75
CA LEU A 356 24.92 12.50 -10.87
C LEU A 356 26.30 12.94 -11.41
N PRO A 357 27.21 13.42 -10.56
CA PRO A 357 28.60 13.63 -10.96
C PRO A 357 29.30 12.29 -11.22
N ALA A 358 30.45 12.34 -11.89
CA ALA A 358 31.29 11.17 -12.09
C ALA A 358 31.78 10.59 -10.76
N PHE A 359 31.72 9.26 -10.61
CA PHE A 359 32.29 8.54 -9.49
C PHE A 359 33.81 8.39 -9.68
N ALA A 360 34.62 8.70 -8.67
CA ALA A 360 36.05 8.41 -8.68
C ALA A 360 36.33 6.92 -8.41
N HIS A 361 35.43 6.21 -7.71
CA HIS A 361 35.51 4.76 -7.49
C HIS A 361 34.31 4.04 -8.12
N PRO A 362 34.12 4.07 -9.45
CA PRO A 362 32.89 3.61 -10.11
C PRO A 362 32.60 2.12 -9.86
N SER A 363 33.62 1.29 -9.59
CA SER A 363 33.44 -0.12 -9.20
C SER A 363 32.71 -0.32 -7.86
N ARG A 364 32.72 0.69 -6.98
CA ARG A 364 32.00 0.71 -5.69
C ARG A 364 30.55 1.19 -5.79
N TRP A 365 30.07 1.54 -6.99
CA TRP A 365 28.70 1.99 -7.21
C TRP A 365 27.93 1.06 -8.16
N PHE A 366 26.67 0.78 -7.83
CA PHE A 366 25.70 0.19 -8.74
C PHE A 366 24.46 1.08 -8.78
N VAL A 367 24.29 1.82 -9.88
CA VAL A 367 23.16 2.74 -10.08
C VAL A 367 22.21 2.14 -11.10
N HIS A 368 20.92 2.02 -10.75
CA HIS A 368 19.91 1.50 -11.67
C HIS A 368 18.54 2.16 -11.44
N LYS A 369 17.73 2.24 -12.50
CA LYS A 369 16.46 3.01 -12.49
C LYS A 369 15.35 2.44 -11.63
N PHE A 370 15.39 1.12 -11.43
CA PHE A 370 14.46 0.37 -10.61
C PHE A 370 15.18 -0.84 -10.04
N LEU A 371 15.01 -1.11 -8.76
CA LEU A 371 15.57 -2.29 -8.11
C LEU A 371 14.50 -2.94 -7.24
N PRO A 372 14.46 -4.28 -7.11
CA PRO A 372 13.47 -4.97 -6.32
C PRO A 372 13.80 -4.84 -4.81
N GLN A 373 13.61 -3.64 -4.26
CA GLN A 373 14.03 -3.22 -2.91
C GLN A 373 13.68 -4.24 -1.81
N ALA A 374 12.43 -4.69 -1.75
CA ALA A 374 11.98 -5.70 -0.79
C ALA A 374 12.74 -7.04 -0.92
N ALA A 375 13.05 -7.49 -2.15
CA ALA A 375 13.82 -8.72 -2.39
C ALA A 375 15.30 -8.56 -2.06
N ILE A 376 15.86 -7.35 -2.23
CA ILE A 376 17.23 -6.98 -1.83
C ILE A 376 17.36 -7.01 -0.31
N PHE A 377 16.42 -6.39 0.41
CA PHE A 377 16.47 -6.27 1.87
C PHE A 377 16.42 -7.65 2.56
N GLN A 378 15.63 -8.58 2.02
CA GLN A 378 15.58 -9.98 2.49
C GLN A 378 16.92 -10.72 2.38
N GLN A 379 17.83 -10.30 1.50
CA GLN A 379 19.17 -10.89 1.40
C GLN A 379 20.07 -10.50 2.58
N GLY A 380 19.67 -9.54 3.43
CA GLY A 380 20.34 -9.18 4.68
C GLY A 380 21.83 -8.83 4.56
N PHE A 381 22.31 -8.45 3.36
CA PHE A 381 23.64 -7.92 3.13
C PHE A 381 23.70 -6.39 3.23
N VAL A 382 22.55 -5.72 3.10
CA VAL A 382 22.43 -4.27 3.28
C VAL A 382 22.66 -3.93 4.75
N LYS A 383 23.52 -2.93 5.01
CA LYS A 383 23.92 -2.49 6.36
C LYS A 383 23.33 -1.14 6.76
N ALA A 384 22.98 -0.30 5.79
CA ALA A 384 22.27 0.95 6.01
C ALA A 384 21.39 1.30 4.81
N PHE A 385 20.26 1.95 5.08
CA PHE A 385 19.35 2.47 4.05
C PHE A 385 19.29 4.00 4.09
N VAL A 386 19.80 4.67 3.06
CA VAL A 386 19.62 6.12 2.87
C VAL A 386 18.29 6.35 2.16
N SER A 387 17.34 6.99 2.85
CA SER A 387 15.93 6.95 2.47
C SER A 387 15.22 8.29 2.60
N HIS A 388 14.34 8.59 1.64
CA HIS A 388 13.33 9.65 1.76
C HIS A 388 12.28 9.43 2.86
N CYS A 389 12.28 8.26 3.53
CA CYS A 389 11.38 7.92 4.65
C CYS A 389 9.89 7.77 4.31
N GLY A 390 9.51 7.57 3.04
CA GLY A 390 8.13 7.20 2.70
C GLY A 390 7.72 5.87 3.35
N GLY A 391 6.52 5.81 3.93
CA GLY A 391 6.10 4.77 4.89
C GLY A 391 6.31 3.32 4.43
N SER A 392 6.03 3.01 3.16
CA SER A 392 6.26 1.68 2.61
C SER A 392 7.75 1.28 2.64
N SER A 393 8.65 2.18 2.21
CA SER A 393 10.10 1.94 2.22
C SER A 393 10.69 1.90 3.63
N THR A 394 10.19 2.76 4.54
CA THR A 394 10.55 2.74 5.96
C THR A 394 10.16 1.41 6.60
N THR A 395 8.97 0.87 6.27
CA THR A 395 8.54 -0.43 6.76
C THR A 395 9.35 -1.58 6.16
N GLU A 396 9.70 -1.54 4.86
CA GLU A 396 10.61 -2.53 4.25
C GLU A 396 11.93 -2.64 4.99
N ALA A 397 12.56 -1.51 5.35
CA ALA A 397 13.83 -1.51 6.05
C ALA A 397 13.71 -2.11 7.46
N ILE A 398 12.77 -1.60 8.27
CA ILE A 398 12.64 -2.05 9.67
C ILE A 398 12.11 -3.49 9.78
N SER A 399 11.24 -3.95 8.87
CA SER A 399 10.84 -5.36 8.80
C SER A 399 11.97 -6.33 8.42
N ASN A 400 13.10 -5.83 7.90
CA ASN A 400 14.32 -6.60 7.63
C ASN A 400 15.47 -6.23 8.58
N GLY A 401 15.20 -5.47 9.66
CA GLY A 401 16.21 -5.07 10.63
C GLY A 401 17.27 -4.11 10.09
N ILE A 402 16.99 -3.36 9.02
CA ILE A 402 17.96 -2.46 8.37
C ILE A 402 17.84 -1.06 8.99
N PRO A 403 18.92 -0.51 9.59
CA PRO A 403 18.92 0.85 10.12
C PRO A 403 19.03 1.91 9.02
N MET A 404 18.62 3.14 9.31
CA MET A 404 18.33 4.15 8.27
C MET A 404 19.11 5.47 8.44
N VAL A 405 19.48 6.08 7.32
CA VAL A 405 19.81 7.50 7.23
C VAL A 405 18.62 8.20 6.59
N CYS A 406 17.94 9.01 7.39
CA CYS A 406 16.66 9.63 7.05
C CYS A 406 16.85 10.98 6.35
N VAL A 407 16.28 11.11 5.16
CA VAL A 407 16.38 12.28 4.26
C VAL A 407 14.97 12.75 3.85
N PRO A 408 14.09 13.14 4.79
CA PRO A 408 12.70 13.48 4.46
C PRO A 408 12.62 14.71 3.55
N PHE A 409 11.81 14.60 2.49
CA PHE A 409 11.53 15.72 1.59
C PHE A 409 10.26 16.44 2.00
N PHE A 410 9.15 15.72 2.19
CA PHE A 410 7.81 16.32 2.32
C PHE A 410 6.80 15.45 3.08
N GLY A 411 5.73 16.10 3.56
CA GLY A 411 4.55 15.42 4.12
C GLY A 411 4.88 14.49 5.30
N ASP A 412 4.36 13.27 5.22
CA ASP A 412 4.46 12.21 6.23
C ASP A 412 5.89 11.71 6.46
N GLN A 413 6.79 11.91 5.49
CA GLN A 413 8.18 11.47 5.55
C GLN A 413 8.93 12.02 6.76
N TYR A 414 8.58 13.24 7.21
CA TYR A 414 9.17 13.82 8.42
C TYR A 414 8.74 13.08 9.69
N GLU A 415 7.50 12.59 9.74
CA GLU A 415 6.94 11.86 10.88
C GLU A 415 7.48 10.43 10.93
N TRP A 416 7.62 9.78 9.76
CA TRP A 416 8.37 8.53 9.65
C TRP A 416 9.83 8.69 10.05
N ALA A 417 10.51 9.76 9.62
CA ALA A 417 11.89 10.05 10.02
C ALA A 417 12.01 10.25 11.54
N GLU A 418 11.09 11.01 12.14
CA GLU A 418 11.04 11.23 13.59
C GLU A 418 10.79 9.93 14.36
N SER A 419 9.85 9.10 13.88
CA SER A 419 9.57 7.77 14.43
C SER A 419 10.82 6.88 14.44
N ILE A 420 11.59 6.88 13.35
CA ILE A 420 12.81 6.07 13.22
C ILE A 420 13.95 6.60 14.08
N CYS A 421 14.16 7.92 14.12
CA CYS A 421 15.30 8.54 14.80
C CYS A 421 15.09 8.63 16.32
N SER A 422 13.89 9.03 16.76
CA SER A 422 13.62 9.37 18.16
C SER A 422 12.95 8.24 18.94
N HIS A 423 12.00 7.53 18.32
CA HIS A 423 11.22 6.49 19.00
C HIS A 423 11.80 5.08 18.84
N VAL A 424 12.06 4.64 17.61
CA VAL A 424 12.74 3.35 17.35
C VAL A 424 14.23 3.47 17.64
N GLN A 425 14.81 4.65 17.43
CA GLN A 425 16.26 4.92 17.54
C GLN A 425 17.11 3.99 16.66
N ALA A 426 16.60 3.69 15.47
CA ALA A 426 17.22 2.84 14.44
C ALA A 426 17.77 3.65 13.25
N GLY A 427 17.91 4.96 13.39
CA GLY A 427 18.49 5.80 12.36
C GLY A 427 18.83 7.21 12.82
N VAL A 428 19.38 7.99 11.88
CA VAL A 428 19.71 9.42 12.06
C VAL A 428 19.13 10.24 10.92
N ARG A 429 18.68 11.47 11.18
CA ARG A 429 18.16 12.39 10.16
C ARG A 429 19.24 13.37 9.71
N ILE A 430 19.41 13.52 8.40
CA ILE A 430 20.20 14.59 7.78
C ILE A 430 19.29 15.68 7.22
N ASP A 431 19.81 16.89 7.10
CA ASP A 431 19.11 18.00 6.44
C ASP A 431 19.44 17.99 4.94
N LYS A 432 18.44 17.74 4.10
CA LYS A 432 18.58 17.66 2.64
C LYS A 432 19.16 18.93 1.99
N THR A 433 19.12 20.07 2.68
CA THR A 433 19.62 21.36 2.21
C THR A 433 20.92 21.79 2.89
N ARG A 434 21.04 21.57 4.21
CA ARG A 434 22.14 22.10 5.04
C ARG A 434 23.25 21.10 5.33
N SER A 435 22.99 19.80 5.33
CA SER A 435 24.02 18.79 5.60
C SER A 435 25.08 18.78 4.49
N SER A 436 26.33 19.01 4.88
CA SER A 436 27.51 18.91 4.04
C SER A 436 27.80 17.46 3.66
N ALA A 437 28.71 17.25 2.69
CA ALA A 437 29.20 15.90 2.39
C ALA A 437 29.86 15.22 3.60
N GLY A 438 30.48 16.00 4.51
CA GLY A 438 31.05 15.49 5.76
C GLY A 438 29.98 15.02 6.75
N ASP A 439 28.88 15.75 6.88
CA ASP A 439 27.76 15.38 7.74
C ASP A 439 27.08 14.10 7.24
N ILE A 440 26.84 14.00 5.93
CA ILE A 440 26.25 12.81 5.29
C ILE A 440 27.18 11.59 5.48
N ARG A 441 28.49 11.75 5.27
CA ARG A 441 29.48 10.67 5.48
C ARG A 441 29.49 10.22 6.93
N SER A 442 29.44 11.16 7.88
CA SER A 442 29.43 10.87 9.32
C SER A 442 28.15 10.16 9.76
N ALA A 443 26.99 10.61 9.27
CA ALA A 443 25.70 9.96 9.52
C ALA A 443 25.66 8.51 9.02
N VAL A 444 26.18 8.26 7.82
CA VAL A 444 26.31 6.91 7.24
C VAL A 444 27.30 6.05 8.04
N GLN A 445 28.46 6.60 8.38
CA GLN A 445 29.49 5.91 9.17
C GLN A 445 28.96 5.50 10.56
N ASP A 446 28.25 6.39 11.26
CA ASP A 446 27.62 6.13 12.55
C ASP A 446 26.55 5.02 12.41
N VAL A 447 25.61 5.15 11.46
CA VAL A 447 24.58 4.11 11.22
C VAL A 447 25.16 2.74 10.90
N VAL A 448 26.27 2.67 10.14
CA VAL A 448 26.92 1.40 9.76
C VAL A 448 27.74 0.78 10.88
N THR A 449 28.34 1.57 11.80
CA THR A 449 29.28 1.05 12.81
C THR A 449 28.78 1.06 14.24
N ASN A 450 27.83 1.94 14.58
CA ASN A 450 27.27 2.04 15.91
C ASN A 450 26.19 0.97 16.12
N LYS A 451 26.51 -0.03 16.95
CA LYS A 451 25.66 -1.19 17.20
C LYS A 451 24.25 -0.83 17.70
N LYS A 452 24.05 0.36 18.29
CA LYS A 452 22.74 0.87 18.71
C LYS A 452 21.69 0.74 17.60
N TYR A 453 21.98 1.23 16.40
CA TYR A 453 20.98 1.33 15.35
C TYR A 453 20.55 -0.05 14.81
N ILE A 454 21.51 -0.94 14.56
CA ILE A 454 21.23 -2.30 14.11
C ILE A 454 20.49 -3.10 15.19
N THR A 455 20.91 -3.05 16.46
CA THR A 455 20.21 -3.73 17.57
C THR A 455 18.77 -3.21 17.73
N ASN A 456 18.54 -1.91 17.58
CA ASN A 456 17.20 -1.33 17.66
C ASN A 456 16.32 -1.70 16.45
N ALA A 457 16.90 -1.74 15.25
CA ALA A 457 16.21 -2.19 14.04
C ALA A 457 15.84 -3.68 14.12
N GLU A 458 16.75 -4.54 14.57
CA GLU A 458 16.51 -5.97 14.82
C GLU A 458 15.47 -6.19 15.92
N ALA A 459 15.48 -5.41 17.00
CA ALA A 459 14.46 -5.46 18.04
C ALA A 459 13.08 -5.04 17.51
N ALA A 460 13.01 -4.04 16.62
CA ALA A 460 11.77 -3.63 15.97
C ALA A 460 11.25 -4.71 14.99
N MET A 461 12.14 -5.27 14.16
CA MET A 461 11.86 -6.45 13.31
C MET A 461 11.29 -7.61 14.13
N GLY A 462 11.89 -7.91 15.28
CA GLY A 462 11.41 -8.95 16.20
C GLY A 462 9.99 -8.69 16.70
N ARG A 463 9.69 -7.46 17.16
CA ARG A 463 8.33 -7.07 17.56
C ARG A 463 7.32 -7.19 16.42
N MET A 464 7.68 -6.73 15.22
CA MET A 464 6.82 -6.84 14.02
C MET A 464 6.55 -8.31 13.64
N THR A 465 7.59 -9.14 13.67
CA THR A 465 7.53 -10.58 13.38
C THR A 465 6.63 -11.32 14.37
N SER A 466 6.79 -11.06 15.68
CA SER A 466 5.95 -11.65 16.73
C SER A 466 4.49 -11.23 16.62
N ASN A 467 4.22 -9.94 16.38
CA ASN A 467 2.85 -9.44 16.19
C ASN A 467 2.20 -10.04 14.94
N ALA A 468 2.95 -10.17 13.85
CA ALA A 468 2.47 -10.80 12.62
C ALA A 468 2.15 -12.28 12.84
N LYS A 469 3.05 -13.04 13.48
CA LYS A 469 2.82 -14.45 13.81
C LYS A 469 1.57 -14.62 14.70
N MET A 470 1.42 -13.83 15.76
CA MET A 470 0.26 -13.92 16.65
C MET A 470 -1.07 -13.70 15.89
N ARG A 471 -1.11 -12.79 14.92
CA ARG A 471 -2.30 -12.58 14.07
C ARG A 471 -2.55 -13.77 13.14
N LEU A 472 -1.52 -14.38 12.56
CA LEU A 472 -1.67 -15.57 11.72
C LEU A 472 -2.14 -16.79 12.53
N ASP A 473 -1.55 -17.02 13.71
CA ASP A 473 -1.95 -18.09 14.62
C ASP A 473 -3.41 -17.92 15.07
N PHE A 474 -3.87 -16.67 15.28
CA PHE A 474 -5.26 -16.33 15.61
C PHE A 474 -6.24 -16.51 14.43
N LEU A 475 -5.82 -16.17 13.20
CA LEU A 475 -6.65 -16.31 11.98
C LEU A 475 -6.82 -17.77 11.52
N GLY A 476 -5.94 -18.68 11.97
CA GLY A 476 -6.08 -20.11 11.76
C GLY A 476 -5.72 -20.62 10.34
N PRO A 477 -5.91 -21.93 10.09
CA PRO A 477 -5.22 -22.62 9.01
C PRO A 477 -5.63 -22.21 7.57
N LYS A 478 -6.87 -21.73 7.35
CA LYS A 478 -7.33 -21.27 6.01
C LYS A 478 -6.45 -20.12 5.50
N LEU A 479 -6.06 -19.21 6.40
CA LEU A 479 -5.27 -18.01 6.10
C LEU A 479 -3.77 -18.22 6.37
N ALA A 480 -3.39 -19.21 7.18
CA ALA A 480 -2.00 -19.60 7.39
C ALA A 480 -1.33 -20.26 6.15
N GLY A 481 -2.13 -20.71 5.17
CA GLY A 481 -1.64 -21.20 3.88
C GLY A 481 -1.10 -20.10 2.95
N ILE A 482 -1.39 -18.84 3.23
CA ILE A 482 -0.89 -17.69 2.45
C ILE A 482 0.63 -17.60 2.65
N PRO A 483 1.45 -17.60 1.58
CA PRO A 483 2.91 -17.57 1.70
C PRO A 483 3.30 -16.34 2.52
N ARG A 484 4.16 -16.54 3.53
CA ARG A 484 4.47 -15.64 4.66
C ARG A 484 4.73 -14.17 4.30
N ARG A 485 3.67 -13.44 3.93
CA ARG A 485 3.61 -12.02 3.55
C ARG A 485 2.70 -11.34 4.56
N VAL A 486 3.29 -10.81 5.64
CA VAL A 486 2.61 -10.05 6.71
C VAL A 486 1.64 -9.05 6.10
N GLY A 487 0.48 -8.87 6.73
CA GLY A 487 -0.52 -7.90 6.31
C GLY A 487 -1.53 -8.47 5.33
N ILE A 488 -1.11 -9.18 4.27
CA ILE A 488 -2.06 -9.70 3.24
C ILE A 488 -3.13 -10.60 3.88
N PRO A 489 -2.79 -11.60 4.73
CA PRO A 489 -3.78 -12.43 5.42
C PRO A 489 -4.73 -11.66 6.32
N VAL A 490 -4.27 -10.57 6.93
CA VAL A 490 -5.08 -9.77 7.88
C VAL A 490 -6.09 -8.90 7.13
N ALA A 491 -5.67 -8.25 6.03
CA ALA A 491 -6.61 -7.48 5.20
C ALA A 491 -7.57 -8.41 4.42
N ALA A 492 -7.08 -9.55 3.91
CA ALA A 492 -7.90 -10.58 3.30
C ALA A 492 -8.99 -11.06 4.29
N ALA A 493 -8.61 -11.39 5.52
CA ALA A 493 -9.55 -11.79 6.57
C ALA A 493 -10.53 -10.67 6.96
N ALA A 494 -10.11 -9.40 6.96
CA ALA A 494 -10.98 -8.28 7.29
C ALA A 494 -12.04 -8.06 6.19
N ILE A 495 -11.63 -8.19 4.93
CA ILE A 495 -12.53 -8.19 3.77
C ILE A 495 -13.47 -9.41 3.83
N GLU A 496 -12.97 -10.62 4.10
CA GLU A 496 -13.80 -11.81 4.30
C GLU A 496 -14.81 -11.64 5.46
N ASN A 497 -14.43 -11.01 6.57
CA ASN A 497 -15.34 -10.71 7.68
C ASN A 497 -16.47 -9.77 7.23
N CYS A 498 -16.14 -8.67 6.54
CA CYS A 498 -17.14 -7.77 5.97
C CYS A 498 -18.10 -8.50 5.01
N LEU A 499 -17.58 -9.33 4.10
CA LEU A 499 -18.36 -10.14 3.15
C LEU A 499 -19.26 -11.21 3.82
N ASN A 500 -19.06 -11.47 5.11
CA ASN A 500 -19.81 -12.43 5.90
C ASN A 500 -20.59 -11.76 7.05
N GLY A 501 -20.73 -10.42 7.04
CA GLY A 501 -21.50 -9.66 8.03
C GLY A 501 -20.88 -9.62 9.44
N LYS A 502 -19.57 -9.85 9.55
CA LYS A 502 -18.81 -9.80 10.81
C LYS A 502 -18.04 -8.49 10.94
N ASP A 503 -17.56 -8.19 12.15
CA ASP A 503 -16.69 -7.03 12.37
C ASP A 503 -15.33 -7.26 11.66
N PRO A 504 -14.86 -6.38 10.77
CA PRO A 504 -13.51 -6.47 10.21
C PRO A 504 -12.40 -6.45 11.26
N LEU A 505 -12.65 -5.90 12.46
CA LEU A 505 -11.72 -5.92 13.60
C LEU A 505 -11.68 -7.29 14.31
N ASP A 506 -12.61 -8.21 14.01
CA ASP A 506 -12.58 -9.57 14.56
C ASP A 506 -11.32 -10.36 14.17
N VAL A 507 -10.53 -9.88 13.21
CA VAL A 507 -9.23 -10.43 12.79
C VAL A 507 -8.08 -10.24 13.80
N LEU A 508 -8.32 -9.48 14.88
CA LEU A 508 -7.35 -9.29 15.95
C LEU A 508 -7.69 -10.12 17.20
N PRO A 509 -6.68 -10.61 17.95
CA PRO A 509 -6.86 -11.08 19.31
C PRO A 509 -7.45 -9.96 20.20
N ASP A 510 -8.27 -10.31 21.20
CA ASP A 510 -8.94 -9.33 22.07
C ASP A 510 -7.97 -8.35 22.77
N GLY A 511 -6.77 -8.82 23.16
CA GLY A 511 -5.73 -7.96 23.74
C GLY A 511 -5.09 -6.97 22.76
N MET A 512 -5.34 -7.10 21.46
CA MET A 512 -4.97 -6.14 20.41
C MET A 512 -6.16 -5.28 19.94
N ARG A 513 -7.41 -5.63 20.33
CA ARG A 513 -8.60 -4.81 20.09
C ARG A 513 -8.65 -3.69 21.13
N PHE A 514 -8.29 -2.47 20.75
CA PHE A 514 -8.38 -1.32 21.66
C PHE A 514 -9.85 -0.97 21.95
N LYS A 515 -10.21 -0.84 23.23
CA LYS A 515 -11.57 -0.48 23.64
C LYS A 515 -11.86 1.01 23.38
N PRO A 516 -13.03 1.39 22.83
CA PRO A 516 -13.39 2.78 22.61
C PRO A 516 -13.27 3.64 23.87
N LYS A 517 -12.35 4.62 23.85
CA LYS A 517 -12.48 5.81 24.71
C LYS A 517 -13.72 6.57 24.24
N PRO A 518 -14.63 6.96 25.15
CA PRO A 518 -15.82 7.71 24.78
C PRO A 518 -15.46 9.03 24.09
N ALA A 519 -16.32 9.48 23.17
CA ALA A 519 -16.11 10.66 22.35
C ALA A 519 -16.27 11.95 23.19
N SER A 520 -15.19 12.34 23.87
CA SER A 520 -15.05 13.66 24.50
C SER A 520 -13.73 14.29 24.06
N ASN A 521 -13.83 15.48 23.45
CA ASN A 521 -12.73 16.42 23.13
C ASN A 521 -11.93 16.25 21.82
N VAL A 522 -12.57 15.84 20.71
CA VAL A 522 -12.08 16.21 19.35
C VAL A 522 -13.25 16.60 18.45
N GLY A 523 -13.77 17.83 18.61
CA GLY A 523 -14.74 18.43 17.68
C GLY A 523 -14.12 19.64 17.00
N ILE A 524 -13.86 19.57 15.68
CA ILE A 524 -13.12 20.62 14.96
C ILE A 524 -14.00 21.41 13.97
N CYS A 525 -15.01 20.80 13.32
CA CYS A 525 -15.88 21.53 12.38
C CYS A 525 -16.70 22.67 13.01
N GLY A 526 -17.14 22.54 14.27
CA GLY A 526 -18.15 23.41 14.87
C GLY A 526 -17.73 24.89 15.03
N CYS A 527 -16.43 25.17 15.20
CA CYS A 527 -15.95 26.53 15.48
C CYS A 527 -15.85 27.41 14.23
N PHE A 528 -15.68 26.84 13.03
CA PHE A 528 -15.45 27.63 11.81
C PHE A 528 -16.73 28.20 11.19
N ALA A 529 -17.90 27.60 11.42
CA ALA A 529 -19.18 28.13 10.96
C ALA A 529 -19.50 29.54 11.53
N GLY A 530 -18.89 29.92 12.66
CA GLY A 530 -19.00 31.27 13.23
C GLY A 530 -18.02 32.30 12.66
N LEU A 531 -16.82 31.85 12.23
CA LEU A 531 -15.72 32.74 11.79
C LEU A 531 -15.74 33.09 10.30
N VAL A 532 -16.51 32.37 9.48
CA VAL A 532 -16.63 32.60 8.02
C VAL A 532 -17.92 33.37 7.66
N LYS A 533 -18.55 34.06 8.61
CA LYS A 533 -19.53 35.10 8.27
C LYS A 533 -18.81 36.27 7.60
N ALA A 534 -19.14 36.52 6.34
CA ALA A 534 -18.58 37.60 5.55
C ALA A 534 -18.75 38.96 6.25
N PRO A 535 -17.84 39.94 6.01
CA PRO A 535 -18.02 41.31 6.48
C PRO A 535 -19.14 42.01 5.70
N GLY A 536 -20.38 41.71 6.07
CA GLY A 536 -21.56 42.44 5.63
C GLY A 536 -21.72 43.72 6.44
N SER A 537 -21.49 44.86 5.79
CA SER A 537 -22.00 46.19 6.17
C SER A 537 -22.01 46.53 7.66
N ALA A 538 -20.86 46.97 8.18
CA ALA A 538 -20.79 47.92 9.28
C ALA A 538 -19.91 49.09 8.81
N GLY A 539 -20.46 50.31 8.84
CA GLY A 539 -19.74 51.53 8.46
C GLY A 539 -19.22 52.28 9.68
N GLN A 540 -18.20 53.11 9.44
CA GLN A 540 -17.40 53.90 10.38
C GLN A 540 -16.43 53.08 11.24
#